data_AF-A0A0G3HEY4-F1
#
_entry.id   AF-A0A0G3HEY4-F1
#
_cell.length_a   1.000
_cell.length_b   1.000
_cell.length_c   1.000
_cell.angle_alpha   90.00
_cell.angle_beta   90.00
_cell.angle_gamma   90.00
#
_symmetry.space_group_name_H-M   'P 1'
#
loop_
_entity.id
_entity.type
_entity.pdbx_description
1 polymer ?
#
loop_
_entity_poly.entity_id
_entity_poly.type
_entity_poly.pdbx_seq_one_letter_code
_entity_poly.pdbx_strand_id
1 'polypeptide(L)'
;MPIASEESGRITLCPDYGSAWGLWSDSPLSAPKAGELLTPTHFQFSEDLTAALRLWIDQWRLNYADAPETSSPSWRYGFDRESWAKDGDEIARLIGEELSGFEVDRLYRLYLKDPVRSSDVE
;
A
#
# COMPACT_ATOMS: atom_id res chain seq x y z
N MET A 1 4.11 -36.73 -11.33
CA MET A 1 4.81 -35.64 -10.61
C MET A 1 3.84 -34.48 -10.53
N PRO A 2 3.53 -33.91 -9.35
CA PRO A 2 2.66 -32.75 -9.30
C PRO A 2 3.46 -31.54 -9.81
N ILE A 3 2.87 -30.85 -10.76
CA ILE A 3 3.25 -29.51 -11.24
C ILE A 3 3.15 -28.59 -10.03
N ALA A 4 4.26 -28.04 -9.57
CA ALA A 4 4.20 -26.87 -8.71
C ALA A 4 3.49 -25.80 -9.54
N SER A 5 2.26 -25.45 -9.16
CA SER A 5 1.64 -24.24 -9.67
C SER A 5 2.55 -23.10 -9.23
N GLU A 6 3.41 -22.62 -10.12
CA GLU A 6 4.06 -21.34 -9.93
C GLU A 6 2.92 -20.32 -9.90
N GLU A 7 2.42 -20.01 -8.70
CA GLU A 7 1.40 -18.99 -8.49
C GLU A 7 2.01 -17.64 -8.89
N SER A 8 1.93 -17.36 -10.19
CA SER A 8 2.37 -16.11 -10.77
C SER A 8 1.18 -15.16 -10.69
N GLY A 9 1.35 -14.09 -9.94
CA GLY A 9 0.30 -13.12 -9.70
C GLY A 9 0.83 -11.70 -9.74
N ARG A 10 -0.08 -10.75 -9.61
CA ARG A 10 0.24 -9.33 -9.54
C ARG A 10 -0.38 -8.78 -8.28
N ILE A 11 0.42 -8.07 -7.49
CA ILE A 11 -0.05 -7.34 -6.32
C ILE A 11 0.29 -5.88 -6.51
N THR A 12 -0.68 -5.02 -6.31
CA THR A 12 -0.53 -3.57 -6.38
C THR A 12 -0.56 -3.00 -4.99
N LEU A 13 0.50 -2.25 -4.67
CA LEU A 13 0.59 -1.43 -3.47
C LEU A 13 0.08 -0.03 -3.82
N CYS A 14 -1.15 0.27 -3.39
CA CYS A 14 -1.79 1.56 -3.56
C CYS A 14 -2.69 1.85 -2.36
N PRO A 15 -2.26 2.72 -1.42
CA PRO A 15 -3.14 3.25 -0.39
C PRO A 15 -4.45 3.76 -1.01
N ASP A 16 -5.55 3.58 -0.29
CA ASP A 16 -6.87 4.02 -0.74
C ASP A 16 -7.76 4.27 0.49
N TYR A 17 -8.72 5.18 0.36
CA TYR A 17 -9.63 5.53 1.47
C TYR A 17 -10.52 4.36 1.90
N GLY A 18 -10.92 3.49 0.96
CA GLY A 18 -11.72 2.31 1.24
C GLY A 18 -10.89 1.12 1.71
N SER A 19 -9.63 1.02 1.28
CA SER A 19 -8.76 -0.12 1.58
C SER A 19 -7.96 0.06 2.87
N ALA A 20 -8.15 -0.87 3.81
CA ALA A 20 -7.44 -0.85 5.08
C ALA A 20 -5.92 -1.05 4.94
N TRP A 21 -5.49 -1.72 3.87
CA TRP A 21 -4.12 -2.15 3.67
C TRP A 21 -3.50 -1.63 2.36
N GLY A 22 -4.30 -0.99 1.49
CA GLY A 22 -3.83 -0.52 0.20
C GLY A 22 -3.31 -1.65 -0.71
N LEU A 23 -3.84 -2.86 -0.54
CA LEU A 23 -3.49 -4.04 -1.32
C LEU A 23 -4.57 -4.31 -2.36
N TRP A 24 -4.14 -4.52 -3.60
CA TRP A 24 -5.02 -4.86 -4.72
C TRP A 24 -4.42 -6.01 -5.53
N SER A 25 -5.23 -6.98 -5.94
CA SER A 25 -4.79 -8.11 -6.75
C SER A 25 -6.01 -8.84 -7.31
N ASP A 26 -5.88 -9.37 -8.52
CA ASP A 26 -6.86 -10.26 -9.15
C ASP A 26 -6.59 -11.74 -8.83
N SER A 27 -5.46 -12.06 -8.18
CA SER A 27 -5.03 -13.44 -7.91
C SER A 27 -4.37 -13.56 -6.54
N PRO A 28 -5.11 -13.28 -5.45
CA PRO A 28 -4.62 -13.54 -4.09
C PRO A 28 -4.49 -15.05 -3.85
N LEU A 29 -3.58 -15.46 -2.95
CA LEU A 29 -3.39 -16.88 -2.58
C LEU A 29 -4.64 -17.50 -1.95
N SER A 30 -5.44 -16.68 -1.27
CA SER A 30 -6.76 -17.07 -0.80
C SER A 30 -7.82 -16.07 -1.25
N ALA A 31 -8.94 -16.59 -1.75
CA ALA A 31 -10.01 -15.76 -2.27
C ALA A 31 -10.71 -14.98 -1.13
N PRO A 32 -10.86 -13.66 -1.25
CA PRO A 32 -11.63 -12.87 -0.29
C PRO A 32 -13.11 -13.24 -0.34
N LYS A 33 -13.82 -13.05 0.76
CA LYS A 33 -15.29 -13.19 0.77
C LYS A 33 -15.92 -12.08 -0.06
N ALA A 34 -17.18 -12.29 -0.47
CA ALA A 34 -17.92 -11.28 -1.22
C ALA A 34 -17.96 -9.95 -0.46
N GLY A 35 -17.42 -8.89 -1.07
CA GLY A 35 -17.32 -7.55 -0.48
C GLY A 35 -16.18 -7.34 0.52
N GLU A 36 -15.34 -8.34 0.75
CA GLU A 36 -14.14 -8.23 1.59
C GLU A 36 -12.98 -7.63 0.78
N LEU A 37 -12.28 -6.67 1.39
CA LEU A 37 -11.08 -6.09 0.82
C LEU A 37 -9.86 -6.93 1.17
N LEU A 38 -8.83 -6.86 0.32
CA LEU A 38 -7.62 -7.62 0.54
C LEU A 38 -6.87 -7.17 1.79
N THR A 39 -6.28 -8.16 2.44
CA THR A 39 -5.54 -8.02 3.69
C THR A 39 -4.25 -8.85 3.58
N PRO A 40 -3.26 -8.63 4.46
CA PRO A 40 -2.06 -9.43 4.54
C PRO A 40 -2.31 -10.94 4.63
N THR A 41 -3.39 -11.35 5.30
CA THR A 41 -3.73 -12.77 5.45
C THR A 41 -4.09 -13.43 4.12
N HIS A 42 -4.61 -12.67 3.15
CA HIS A 42 -4.93 -13.19 1.82
C HIS A 42 -3.68 -13.63 1.04
N PHE A 43 -2.52 -13.11 1.42
CA PHE A 43 -1.21 -13.40 0.86
C PHE A 43 -0.26 -14.11 1.83
N GLN A 44 -0.76 -14.48 3.02
CA GLN A 44 0.03 -15.13 4.07
C GLN A 44 1.30 -14.36 4.47
N PHE A 45 1.27 -13.03 4.44
CA PHE A 45 2.40 -12.21 4.85
C PHE A 45 2.81 -12.45 6.31
N SER A 46 4.11 -12.29 6.58
CA SER A 46 4.67 -12.32 7.92
C SER A 46 4.10 -11.21 8.81
N GLU A 47 4.23 -11.39 10.12
CA GLU A 47 3.83 -10.36 11.10
C GLU A 47 4.66 -9.08 10.94
N ASP A 48 5.95 -9.22 10.63
CA ASP A 48 6.87 -8.10 10.44
C ASP A 48 6.49 -7.26 9.21
N LEU A 49 6.23 -7.92 8.06
CA LEU A 49 5.76 -7.24 6.85
C LEU A 49 4.39 -6.61 7.07
N THR A 50 3.49 -7.31 7.78
CA THR A 50 2.18 -6.78 8.15
C THR A 50 2.30 -5.52 9.00
N ALA A 51 3.22 -5.50 9.98
CA ALA A 51 3.46 -4.35 10.83
C ALA A 51 4.07 -3.18 10.03
N ALA A 52 5.04 -3.44 9.17
CA ALA A 52 5.64 -2.43 8.30
C ALA A 52 4.60 -1.79 7.36
N LEU A 53 3.79 -2.63 6.70
CA LEU A 53 2.69 -2.19 5.84
C LEU A 53 1.69 -1.33 6.61
N ARG A 54 1.34 -1.75 7.84
CA ARG A 54 0.40 -0.99 8.67
C ARG A 54 0.93 0.40 9.00
N LEU A 55 2.17 0.50 9.46
CA LEU A 55 2.80 1.78 9.78
C LEU A 55 2.84 2.70 8.57
N TRP A 56 3.17 2.17 7.40
CA TRP A 56 3.25 2.93 6.17
C TRP A 56 1.88 3.44 5.67
N ILE A 57 0.82 2.63 5.79
CA ILE A 57 -0.55 3.06 5.49
C ILE A 57 -1.03 4.12 6.50
N ASP A 58 -0.74 3.94 7.79
CA ASP A 58 -1.15 4.90 8.81
C ASP A 58 -0.45 6.26 8.61
N GLN A 59 0.79 6.29 8.13
CA GLN A 59 1.46 7.53 7.71
C GLN A 59 0.75 8.21 6.54
N TRP A 60 0.35 7.46 5.51
CA TRP A 60 -0.43 8.01 4.39
C TRP A 60 -1.77 8.58 4.88
N ARG A 61 -2.45 7.87 5.78
CA ARG A 61 -3.73 8.34 6.34
C ARG A 61 -3.59 9.65 7.07
N LEU A 62 -2.62 9.73 7.97
CA LEU A 62 -2.40 10.91 8.82
C LEU A 62 -1.91 12.13 8.02
N ASN A 63 -1.17 11.92 6.93
CA ASN A 63 -0.47 12.99 6.23
C ASN A 63 -1.03 13.30 4.85
N TYR A 64 -1.94 12.48 4.31
CA TYR A 64 -2.56 12.71 3.01
C TYR A 64 -4.08 12.51 3.07
N ALA A 65 -4.55 11.39 3.64
CA ALA A 65 -5.97 11.08 3.66
C ALA A 65 -6.79 12.00 4.58
N ASP A 66 -6.16 12.49 5.65
CA ASP A 66 -6.72 13.48 6.60
C ASP A 66 -6.75 14.92 6.02
N ALA A 67 -6.92 15.04 4.71
CA ALA A 67 -7.22 16.33 4.07
C ALA A 67 -8.70 16.67 4.29
N PRO A 68 -9.05 17.93 4.58
CA PRO A 68 -10.45 18.34 4.70
C PRO A 68 -11.25 17.96 3.45
N GLU A 69 -12.49 17.47 3.60
CA GLU A 69 -13.33 17.05 2.46
C GLU A 69 -13.54 18.16 1.40
N THR A 70 -13.40 19.42 1.80
CA THR A 70 -13.51 20.60 0.92
C THR A 70 -12.23 20.92 0.16
N SER A 71 -11.12 20.25 0.47
CA SER A 71 -9.81 20.47 -0.13
C SER A 71 -9.45 19.35 -1.11
N SER A 72 -8.68 19.68 -2.14
CA SER A 72 -8.08 18.64 -2.98
C SER A 72 -7.14 17.75 -2.15
N PRO A 73 -7.06 16.45 -2.47
CA PRO A 73 -6.11 15.53 -1.84
C PRO A 73 -4.70 16.11 -1.89
N SER A 74 -4.07 16.24 -0.72
CA SER A 74 -2.79 16.93 -0.61
C SER A 74 -2.02 16.45 0.61
N TRP A 75 -0.70 16.44 0.48
CA TRP A 75 0.20 16.08 1.56
C TRP A 75 0.28 17.19 2.60
N ARG A 76 0.39 16.81 3.87
CA ARG A 76 0.67 17.71 4.98
C ARG A 76 1.99 18.43 4.77
N TYR A 77 1.98 19.75 4.98
CA TYR A 77 3.20 20.55 4.99
C TYR A 77 4.25 19.97 5.93
N GLY A 78 5.49 19.88 5.45
CA GLY A 78 6.63 19.36 6.22
C GLY A 78 6.71 17.83 6.33
N PHE A 79 5.76 17.07 5.79
CA PHE A 79 5.86 15.62 5.72
C PHE A 79 6.86 15.17 4.64
N ASP A 80 7.76 14.26 4.99
CA ASP A 80 8.77 13.72 4.07
C ASP A 80 8.17 12.60 3.19
N ARG A 81 7.60 13.02 2.06
CA ARG A 81 6.99 12.13 1.07
C ARG A 81 8.01 11.21 0.40
N GLU A 82 9.25 11.67 0.25
CA GLU A 82 10.31 10.88 -0.37
C GLU A 82 10.73 9.74 0.56
N SER A 83 10.85 10.00 1.87
CA SER A 83 11.05 8.94 2.86
C SER A 83 9.90 7.95 2.87
N TRP A 84 8.64 8.43 2.87
CA TRP A 84 7.46 7.57 2.80
C TRP A 84 7.45 6.67 1.56
N ALA A 85 7.85 7.19 0.38
CA ALA A 85 7.94 6.37 -0.82
C ALA A 85 9.08 5.35 -0.77
N LYS A 86 10.22 5.67 -0.12
CA LYS A 86 11.29 4.69 0.12
C LYS A 86 10.84 3.56 1.04
N ASP A 87 10.06 3.87 2.08
CA ASP A 87 9.46 2.85 2.94
C ASP A 87 8.50 1.95 2.13
N GLY A 88 7.73 2.54 1.22
CA GLY A 88 6.89 1.79 0.26
C GLY A 88 7.69 0.91 -0.71
N ASP A 89 8.89 1.35 -1.12
CA ASP A 89 9.80 0.54 -1.96
C ASP A 89 10.33 -0.66 -1.20
N GLU A 90 10.67 -0.46 0.07
CA GLU A 90 11.13 -1.53 0.95
C GLU A 90 10.03 -2.55 1.23
N ILE A 91 8.80 -2.09 1.50
CA ILE A 91 7.63 -2.98 1.61
C ILE A 91 7.42 -3.77 0.32
N ALA A 92 7.49 -3.11 -0.85
CA ALA A 92 7.35 -3.78 -2.13
C ALA A 92 8.45 -4.83 -2.37
N ARG A 93 9.67 -4.56 -1.91
CA ARG A 93 10.79 -5.52 -1.95
C ARG A 93 10.50 -6.73 -1.06
N LEU A 94 10.09 -6.51 0.18
CA LEU A 94 9.74 -7.58 1.13
C LEU A 94 8.57 -8.44 0.64
N ILE A 95 7.55 -7.84 0.04
CA ILE A 95 6.44 -8.58 -0.59
C ILE A 95 6.99 -9.51 -1.69
N GLY A 96 7.90 -9.03 -2.53
CA GLY A 96 8.52 -9.86 -3.58
C GLY A 96 9.40 -11.00 -3.05
N GLU A 97 9.94 -10.86 -1.84
CA GLU A 97 10.70 -11.91 -1.16
C GLU A 97 9.79 -12.97 -0.52
N GLU A 98 8.67 -12.55 0.07
CA GLU A 98 7.69 -13.47 0.68
C GLU A 98 6.78 -14.14 -0.36
N LEU A 99 6.49 -13.48 -1.48
CA LEU A 99 5.68 -14.00 -2.59
C LEU A 99 6.53 -14.22 -3.84
N SER A 100 7.36 -15.27 -3.82
CA SER A 100 8.14 -15.65 -5.00
C SER A 100 7.22 -15.92 -6.21
N GLY A 101 7.40 -15.17 -7.29
CA GLY A 101 6.58 -15.28 -8.52
C GLY A 101 5.52 -14.20 -8.67
N PHE A 102 5.31 -13.34 -7.68
CA PHE A 102 4.43 -12.18 -7.81
C PHE A 102 5.18 -10.94 -8.30
N GLU A 103 4.57 -10.24 -9.25
CA GLU A 103 5.00 -8.88 -9.62
C GLU A 103 4.33 -7.85 -8.69
N VAL A 104 5.13 -6.92 -8.17
CA VAL A 104 4.65 -5.88 -7.25
C VAL A 104 4.59 -4.52 -7.93
N ASP A 105 3.38 -4.01 -8.17
CA ASP A 105 3.15 -2.67 -8.71
C ASP A 105 3.20 -1.61 -7.61
N ARG A 106 3.92 -0.52 -7.88
CA ARG A 106 4.21 0.55 -6.92
C ARG A 106 3.39 1.81 -7.19
N LEU A 107 2.07 1.66 -7.32
CA LEU A 107 1.18 2.77 -7.69
C LEU A 107 1.13 3.89 -6.63
N TYR A 108 1.51 3.60 -5.38
CA TYR A 108 1.69 4.63 -4.36
C TYR A 108 2.66 5.76 -4.76
N ARG A 109 3.57 5.53 -5.72
CA ARG A 109 4.46 6.58 -6.23
C ARG A 109 3.71 7.69 -6.97
N LEU A 110 2.47 7.45 -7.40
CA LEU A 110 1.62 8.49 -7.98
C LEU A 110 1.36 9.63 -6.99
N TYR A 111 1.25 9.32 -5.70
CA TYR A 111 1.05 10.32 -4.66
C TYR A 111 2.21 11.32 -4.54
N LEU A 112 3.42 10.98 -5.01
CA LEU A 112 4.55 11.93 -5.01
C LEU A 112 4.32 13.15 -5.91
N LYS A 113 3.42 13.02 -6.90
CA LYS A 113 3.07 14.10 -7.83
C LYS A 113 2.04 15.05 -7.25
N ASP A 114 1.37 14.65 -6.17
CA ASP A 114 0.29 15.42 -5.58
C ASP A 114 0.80 16.64 -4.82
N PRO A 115 -0.02 17.71 -4.74
CA PRO A 115 0.38 18.93 -4.08
C PRO A 115 0.62 18.74 -2.58
N VAL A 116 1.41 19.63 -2.01
CA VAL A 116 1.55 19.79 -0.56
C VAL A 116 0.64 20.95 -0.15
N ARG A 117 -0.21 20.75 0.87
CA ARG A 117 -1.06 21.83 1.39
C ARG A 117 -0.20 22.91 2.01
N SER A 118 -0.57 24.17 1.79
CA SER A 118 0.09 25.31 2.43
C SER A 118 0.11 25.11 3.94
N SER A 119 1.20 25.49 4.60
CA SER A 119 1.14 25.68 6.05
C SER A 119 0.18 26.84 6.29
N ASP A 120 -1.02 26.58 6.81
CA ASP A 120 -1.82 27.61 7.45
C ASP A 120 -1.04 28.12 8.67
N VAL A 121 -0.16 29.09 8.41
CA VAL A 121 0.37 30.02 9.39
C VAL A 121 -0.57 31.22 9.38
N GLU A 122 -1.64 31.13 10.17
CA GLU A 122 -2.23 32.31 10.82
C GLU A 122 -1.59 32.51 12.20
#